data_AF-A0A1E9A3X4-F1
#
_entry.id   AF-A0A1E9A3X4-F1
#
_cell.length_a   1.000
_cell.length_b   1.000
_cell.length_c   1.000
_cell.angle_alpha   90.00
_cell.angle_beta   90.00
_cell.angle_gamma   90.00
#
_symmetry.space_group_name_H-M   'P 1'
#
loop_
_entity.id
_entity.type
_entity.pdbx_description
1 polymer ?
#
loop_
_entity_poly.entity_id
_entity_poly.type
_entity_poly.pdbx_seq_one_letter_code
_entity_poly.pdbx_strand_id
1 'polypeptide(L)'
;MSKSKLILYISLVVIAALLITGYIMHKHKKDKYIETQKARIDLYFKYNLKNYKFIQITKAEKLPMGAGYSIRGYVNNDKRYYFNAYISTTESYQYNGDIAYSPKTLGKLFYHSDPKDELYPNEIIKREHL
;
A
#
# COMPACT_ATOMS: atom_id res chain seq x y z
N MET A 1 -8.52 47.36 -19.38
CA MET A 1 -7.81 46.11 -19.77
C MET A 1 -8.28 45.71 -21.17
N SER A 2 -7.39 45.45 -22.14
CA SER A 2 -7.84 45.11 -23.51
C SER A 2 -8.50 43.73 -23.53
N LYS A 3 -9.45 43.52 -24.45
CA LYS A 3 -10.17 42.24 -24.61
C LYS A 3 -9.18 41.05 -24.73
N SER A 4 -8.07 41.25 -25.42
CA SER A 4 -6.98 40.27 -25.57
C SER A 4 -6.27 39.95 -24.25
N LYS A 5 -6.00 40.96 -23.39
CA LYS A 5 -5.42 40.75 -22.05
C LYS A 5 -6.41 40.04 -21.11
N LEU A 6 -7.71 40.34 -21.25
CA LEU A 6 -8.77 39.66 -20.48
C LEU A 6 -8.88 38.18 -20.87
N ILE A 7 -8.89 37.86 -22.17
CA ILE A 7 -8.90 36.47 -22.68
C ILE A 7 -7.67 35.71 -22.18
N LEU A 8 -6.50 36.33 -22.22
CA LEU A 8 -5.24 35.73 -21.76
C LEU A 8 -5.26 35.47 -20.24
N TYR A 9 -5.85 36.37 -19.45
CA TYR A 9 -6.00 36.16 -18.02
C TYR A 9 -6.96 35.00 -17.71
N ILE A 10 -8.11 34.94 -18.41
CA ILE A 10 -9.09 33.87 -18.26
C ILE A 10 -8.47 32.51 -18.63
N SER A 11 -7.72 32.44 -19.75
CA SER A 11 -7.07 31.20 -20.15
C SER A 11 -6.05 30.72 -19.11
N LEU A 12 -5.29 31.64 -18.51
CA LEU A 12 -4.31 31.33 -17.47
C LEU A 12 -4.96 30.79 -16.20
N VAL A 13 -6.11 31.35 -15.80
CA VAL A 13 -6.93 30.85 -14.68
C VAL A 13 -7.47 29.45 -14.97
N VAL A 14 -7.97 29.20 -16.18
CA VAL A 14 -8.46 27.87 -16.58
C VAL A 14 -7.35 26.83 -16.55
N ILE A 15 -6.16 27.15 -17.08
CA ILE A 15 -4.99 26.26 -17.05
C ILE A 15 -4.60 25.94 -15.60
N ALA A 16 -4.53 26.95 -14.72
CA ALA A 16 -4.22 26.74 -13.31
C ALA A 16 -5.24 25.82 -12.62
N ALA A 17 -6.53 26.01 -12.87
CA ALA A 17 -7.60 25.16 -12.31
C ALA A 17 -7.49 23.70 -12.77
N LEU A 18 -7.16 23.46 -14.04
CA LEU A 18 -6.94 22.11 -14.58
C LEU A 18 -5.74 21.42 -13.93
N LEU A 19 -4.62 22.13 -13.76
CA LEU A 19 -3.43 21.60 -13.10
C LEU A 19 -3.70 21.22 -11.64
N ILE A 20 -4.40 22.07 -10.89
CA ILE A 20 -4.79 21.81 -9.49
C ILE A 20 -5.67 20.57 -9.41
N THR A 21 -6.72 20.50 -10.24
CA THR A 21 -7.66 19.37 -10.25
C THR A 21 -6.95 18.07 -10.62
N GLY A 22 -6.11 18.08 -11.66
CA GLY A 22 -5.33 16.92 -12.08
C GLY A 22 -4.38 16.42 -10.98
N TYR A 23 -3.72 17.35 -10.27
CA TYR A 23 -2.88 17.00 -9.12
C TYR A 23 -3.67 16.33 -8.00
N ILE A 24 -4.83 16.89 -7.63
CA ILE A 24 -5.70 16.33 -6.58
C ILE A 24 -6.15 14.91 -6.94
N MET A 25 -6.65 14.70 -8.16
CA MET A 25 -7.09 13.39 -8.63
C MET A 25 -5.96 12.36 -8.60
N HIS A 26 -4.78 12.72 -9.09
CA HIS A 26 -3.61 11.84 -9.10
C HIS A 26 -3.19 11.46 -7.68
N LYS A 27 -3.14 12.44 -6.76
CA LYS A 27 -2.82 12.20 -5.35
C LYS A 27 -3.84 11.25 -4.71
N HIS A 28 -5.13 11.50 -4.91
CA HIS A 28 -6.20 10.67 -4.34
C HIS A 28 -6.13 9.21 -4.84
N LYS A 29 -5.88 9.00 -6.14
CA LYS A 29 -5.70 7.65 -6.71
C LYS A 29 -4.52 6.92 -6.06
N LYS A 30 -3.41 7.62 -5.86
CA LYS A 30 -2.21 7.07 -5.22
C LYS A 30 -2.46 6.72 -3.76
N ASP A 31 -3.10 7.61 -3.00
CA ASP A 31 -3.40 7.38 -1.59
C ASP A 31 -4.34 6.18 -1.44
N LYS A 32 -5.39 6.11 -2.27
CA LYS A 32 -6.28 4.94 -2.34
C LYS A 32 -5.52 3.64 -2.62
N TYR A 33 -4.59 3.65 -3.58
CA TYR A 33 -3.78 2.47 -3.89
C TYR A 33 -2.95 2.00 -2.68
N ILE A 34 -2.30 2.92 -1.97
CA ILE A 34 -1.50 2.59 -0.77
C ILE A 34 -2.39 2.04 0.35
N GLU A 35 -3.57 2.62 0.57
CA GLU A 35 -4.52 2.09 1.55
C GLU A 35 -4.98 0.67 1.20
N THR A 36 -5.23 0.39 -0.09
CA THR A 36 -5.53 -0.98 -0.54
C THR A 36 -4.38 -1.94 -0.23
N GLN A 37 -3.12 -1.52 -0.40
CA GLN A 37 -1.98 -2.39 -0.06
C GLN A 37 -1.88 -2.66 1.44
N LYS A 38 -2.10 -1.65 2.27
CA LYS A 38 -2.12 -1.81 3.74
C LYS A 38 -3.20 -2.80 4.17
N ALA A 39 -4.40 -2.71 3.60
CA ALA A 39 -5.50 -3.63 3.89
C ALA A 39 -5.15 -5.08 3.49
N ARG A 40 -4.46 -5.28 2.37
CA ARG A 40 -4.02 -6.62 1.95
C ARG A 40 -2.92 -7.21 2.83
N ILE A 41 -2.03 -6.37 3.36
CA ILE A 41 -1.02 -6.79 4.37
C ILE A 41 -1.71 -7.19 5.67
N ASP A 42 -2.68 -6.40 6.13
CA ASP A 42 -3.51 -6.72 7.31
C ASP A 42 -4.24 -8.07 7.12
N LEU A 43 -4.85 -8.26 5.95
CA LEU A 43 -5.53 -9.50 5.59
C LEU A 43 -4.58 -10.71 5.60
N TYR A 44 -3.39 -10.58 5.01
CA TYR A 44 -2.38 -11.65 5.03
C TYR A 44 -2.02 -12.06 6.46
N PHE A 45 -1.73 -11.10 7.35
CA PHE A 45 -1.40 -11.45 8.72
C PHE A 45 -2.58 -12.01 9.52
N LYS A 46 -3.79 -11.50 9.28
CA LYS A 46 -5.02 -11.99 9.90
C LYS A 46 -5.25 -13.49 9.67
N TYR A 47 -4.95 -13.97 8.46
CA TYR A 47 -5.15 -15.37 8.11
C TYR A 47 -3.96 -16.27 8.46
N ASN A 48 -2.74 -15.72 8.50
CA ASN A 48 -1.53 -16.54 8.65
C ASN A 48 -0.92 -16.55 10.06
N LEU A 49 -1.27 -15.61 10.95
CA LEU A 49 -0.71 -15.53 12.30
C LEU A 49 -1.65 -16.04 13.40
N LYS A 50 -1.07 -16.78 14.35
CA LYS A 50 -1.66 -17.09 15.66
C LYS A 50 -1.79 -15.81 16.48
N ASN A 51 -2.92 -15.65 17.14
CA ASN A 51 -3.19 -14.53 18.06
C ASN A 51 -3.01 -13.14 17.41
N TYR A 52 -3.31 -13.01 16.12
CA TYR A 52 -3.31 -11.73 15.42
C TYR A 52 -4.35 -10.77 16.01
N LYS A 53 -3.99 -9.49 16.15
CA LYS A 53 -4.90 -8.41 16.54
C LYS A 53 -4.96 -7.31 15.48
N PHE A 54 -3.82 -6.72 15.16
CA PHE A 54 -3.68 -5.66 14.17
C PHE A 54 -2.22 -5.41 13.80
N ILE A 55 -2.00 -4.72 12.69
CA ILE A 55 -0.72 -4.11 12.33
C ILE A 55 -0.68 -2.62 12.66
N GLN A 56 0.51 -2.11 12.95
CA GLN A 56 0.80 -0.68 12.98
C GLN A 56 1.81 -0.36 11.89
N ILE A 57 1.37 0.43 10.90
CA ILE A 57 2.23 0.92 9.84
C ILE A 57 3.07 2.09 10.37
N THR A 58 4.39 1.97 10.30
CA THR A 58 5.32 3.03 10.69
C THR A 58 5.76 3.87 9.51
N LYS A 59 5.83 3.29 8.31
CA LYS A 59 6.31 3.98 7.12
C LYS A 59 5.76 3.33 5.85
N ALA A 60 5.39 4.16 4.88
CA ALA A 60 5.15 3.75 3.51
C ALA A 60 5.98 4.66 2.61
N GLU A 61 6.99 4.11 1.95
CA GLU A 61 7.94 4.88 1.14
C GLU A 61 8.06 4.34 -0.28
N LYS A 62 8.41 5.20 -1.23
CA LYS A 62 8.73 4.78 -2.59
C LYS A 62 10.12 4.15 -2.62
N LEU A 63 10.24 3.05 -3.33
CA LEU A 63 11.53 2.47 -3.67
C LEU A 63 12.19 3.27 -4.81
N PRO A 64 13.54 3.24 -4.91
CA PRO A 64 14.28 3.90 -5.97
C PRO A 64 13.78 3.51 -7.37
N MET A 65 14.00 4.40 -8.33
CA MET A 65 13.70 4.15 -9.76
C MET A 65 12.23 3.78 -10.06
N GLY A 66 11.30 4.02 -9.14
CA GLY A 66 9.91 3.62 -9.33
C GLY A 66 9.69 2.10 -9.31
N ALA A 67 10.55 1.36 -8.62
CA ALA A 67 10.41 -0.10 -8.48
C ALA A 67 9.16 -0.49 -7.68
N GLY A 68 8.65 0.41 -6.82
CA GLY A 68 7.50 0.10 -5.99
C GLY A 68 7.42 0.91 -4.71
N TYR A 69 6.81 0.30 -3.70
CA TYR A 69 6.73 0.81 -2.34
C TYR A 69 7.24 -0.21 -1.33
N SER A 70 7.86 0.29 -0.26
CA SER A 70 8.13 -0.46 0.96
C SER A 70 7.18 0.01 2.05
N ILE A 71 6.41 -0.91 2.61
CA ILE A 71 5.50 -0.68 3.72
C ILE A 71 6.06 -1.40 4.95
N ARG A 72 6.44 -0.61 5.94
CA ARG A 72 7.09 -1.05 7.18
C ARG A 72 6.15 -0.91 8.35
N GLY A 73 6.17 -1.88 9.25
CA GLY A 73 5.33 -1.86 10.43
C GLY A 73 5.65 -2.98 11.40
N TYR A 74 4.80 -3.14 12.39
CA TYR A 74 4.89 -4.23 13.35
C TYR A 74 3.51 -4.74 13.75
N VAL A 75 3.45 -6.00 14.18
CA VAL A 75 2.22 -6.71 14.55
C VAL A 75 1.98 -6.61 16.06
N ASN A 76 0.71 -6.55 16.47
CA ASN A 76 0.26 -6.67 17.87
C ASN A 76 0.90 -5.68 18.85
N ASN A 77 1.27 -4.49 18.36
CA ASN A 77 1.96 -3.47 19.15
C ASN A 77 3.31 -3.91 19.76
N ASP A 78 3.94 -4.95 19.19
CA ASP A 78 5.25 -5.43 19.62
C ASP A 78 6.30 -5.17 18.53
N LYS A 79 7.26 -4.28 18.82
CA LYS A 79 8.32 -3.90 17.88
C LYS A 79 9.23 -5.06 17.49
N ARG A 80 9.25 -6.17 18.24
CA ARG A 80 9.96 -7.39 17.87
C ARG A 80 9.30 -8.08 16.67
N TYR A 81 8.02 -7.86 16.45
CA TYR A 81 7.24 -8.41 15.34
C TYR A 81 7.23 -7.47 14.14
N TYR A 82 8.40 -6.94 13.81
CA TYR A 82 8.59 -6.02 12.69
C TYR A 82 8.55 -6.75 11.34
N PHE A 83 7.98 -6.08 10.34
CA PHE A 83 7.95 -6.54 8.95
C PHE A 83 8.25 -5.41 7.97
N ASN A 84 8.66 -5.80 6.77
CA ASN A 84 8.77 -4.93 5.60
C ASN A 84 8.12 -5.62 4.39
N ALA A 85 6.98 -5.10 3.95
CA ALA A 85 6.27 -5.58 2.77
C ALA A 85 6.68 -4.78 1.54
N TYR A 86 6.87 -5.47 0.42
CA TYR A 86 7.25 -4.87 -0.85
C TYR A 86 6.07 -4.92 -1.82
N ILE A 87 5.78 -3.81 -2.47
CA ILE A 87 4.74 -3.72 -3.49
C ILE A 87 5.36 -3.19 -4.77
N SER A 88 5.38 -3.98 -5.83
CA SER A 88 5.78 -3.49 -7.15
C SER A 88 4.77 -2.48 -7.69
N THR A 89 5.24 -1.46 -8.41
CA THR A 89 4.38 -0.55 -9.19
C THR A 89 4.22 -0.98 -10.64
N THR A 90 4.78 -2.11 -11.04
CA THR A 90 4.57 -2.69 -12.38
C THR A 90 3.16 -3.29 -12.48
N GLU A 91 2.50 -3.12 -13.63
CA GLU A 91 1.31 -3.91 -14.04
C GLU A 91 0.16 -4.05 -13.02
N SER A 92 -0.36 -2.94 -12.47
CA SER A 92 -1.49 -2.94 -11.52
C SER A 92 -1.31 -3.88 -10.31
N TYR A 93 -0.05 -4.23 -9.99
CA TYR A 93 0.29 -5.23 -8.99
C TYR A 93 -0.35 -4.89 -7.64
N GLN A 94 -0.88 -5.93 -7.01
CA GLN A 94 -1.44 -5.86 -5.67
C GLN A 94 -0.60 -6.76 -4.78
N TYR A 95 -0.31 -6.31 -3.57
CA TYR A 95 0.43 -7.07 -2.58
C TYR A 95 -0.16 -8.49 -2.44
N ASN A 96 0.69 -9.49 -2.59
CA ASN A 96 0.30 -10.89 -2.54
C ASN A 96 1.34 -11.75 -1.81
N GLY A 97 1.95 -11.25 -0.74
CA GLY A 97 2.83 -12.04 0.13
C GLY A 97 4.29 -11.62 0.14
N ASP A 98 4.74 -10.70 -0.72
CA ASP A 98 6.15 -10.25 -0.73
C ASP A 98 6.53 -9.49 0.55
N ILE A 99 7.07 -10.22 1.52
CA ILE A 99 7.34 -9.67 2.86
C ILE A 99 8.64 -10.21 3.45
N ALA A 100 9.36 -9.31 4.13
CA ALA A 100 10.52 -9.65 4.94
C ALA A 100 10.19 -9.47 6.42
N TYR A 101 10.55 -10.47 7.22
CA TYR A 101 10.45 -10.45 8.68
C TYR A 101 11.51 -11.37 9.29
N SER A 102 11.70 -11.32 10.60
CA SER A 102 12.64 -12.21 11.30
C SER A 102 11.98 -13.56 11.65
N PRO A 103 12.51 -14.70 11.17
CA PRO A 103 11.97 -16.03 11.49
C PRO A 103 12.02 -16.36 12.99
N LYS A 104 12.98 -15.77 13.72
CA LYS A 104 13.18 -15.99 15.15
C LYS A 104 12.15 -15.28 16.04
N THR A 105 11.42 -14.32 15.48
CA THR A 105 10.45 -13.48 16.20
C THR A 105 9.06 -13.61 15.55
N LEU A 106 8.71 -12.72 14.61
CA LEU A 106 7.42 -12.74 13.90
C LEU A 106 7.15 -14.09 13.23
N GLY A 107 8.17 -14.73 12.63
CA GLY A 107 8.02 -16.04 11.99
C GLY A 107 7.47 -17.13 12.91
N LYS A 108 7.72 -17.06 14.22
CA LYS A 108 7.20 -18.04 15.19
C LYS A 108 5.69 -17.92 15.42
N LEU A 109 5.08 -16.81 15.02
CA LEU A 109 3.65 -16.58 15.17
C LEU A 109 2.84 -17.22 14.05
N PHE A 110 3.46 -17.65 12.94
CA PHE A 110 2.73 -18.25 11.84
C PHE A 110 2.08 -19.60 12.23
N TYR A 111 0.94 -19.91 11.63
CA TYR A 111 0.31 -21.23 11.73
C TYR A 111 1.23 -22.32 11.19
N HIS A 112 1.79 -22.06 10.01
CA HIS A 112 2.62 -22.99 9.26
C HIS A 112 4.06 -22.50 9.18
N SER A 113 5.01 -23.42 9.14
CA SER A 113 6.44 -23.10 9.00
C SER A 113 6.90 -23.11 7.54
N ASP A 114 6.16 -23.77 6.65
CA ASP A 114 6.40 -23.73 5.21
C ASP A 114 5.57 -22.60 4.58
N PRO A 115 6.20 -21.62 3.90
CA PRO A 115 5.50 -20.54 3.20
C PRO A 115 4.47 -21.00 2.15
N LYS A 116 4.55 -22.25 1.68
CA LYS A 116 3.57 -22.81 0.74
C LYS A 116 2.18 -23.03 1.35
N ASP A 117 2.12 -23.16 2.66
CA ASP A 117 0.87 -23.35 3.40
C ASP A 117 0.23 -22.01 3.82
N GLU A 118 0.90 -20.89 3.54
CA GLU A 118 0.36 -19.55 3.80
C GLU A 118 -0.73 -19.20 2.79
N LEU A 119 -1.78 -18.53 3.27
CA LEU A 119 -2.86 -18.02 2.43
C LEU A 119 -2.52 -16.62 1.92
N TYR A 120 -2.45 -16.45 0.61
CA TYR A 120 -2.15 -15.16 0.02
C TYR A 120 -3.41 -14.31 -0.18
N PRO A 121 -3.31 -12.96 -0.12
CA PRO A 121 -4.45 -12.06 -0.27
C PRO A 121 -5.36 -12.35 -1.47
N ASN A 122 -4.81 -12.69 -2.65
CA ASN A 122 -5.62 -13.04 -3.82
C ASN A 122 -6.49 -14.29 -3.59
N GLU A 123 -5.96 -15.30 -2.91
CA GLU A 123 -6.66 -16.55 -2.61
C GLU A 123 -7.74 -16.32 -1.57
N ILE A 124 -7.42 -15.56 -0.52
CA ILE A 124 -8.37 -15.17 0.52
C ILE A 124 -9.52 -14.37 -0.08
N ILE A 125 -9.23 -13.32 -0.87
CA ILE A 125 -10.25 -12.48 -1.50
C ILE A 125 -11.17 -13.32 -2.40
N LYS A 126 -10.60 -14.22 -3.20
CA LYS A 126 -11.38 -15.12 -4.07
C LYS A 126 -12.27 -16.07 -3.27
N ARG A 127 -11.76 -16.63 -2.17
CA ARG A 127 -12.47 -17.60 -1.31
C ARG A 127 -13.58 -16.95 -0.50
N GLU A 128 -13.34 -15.75 0.00
CA GLU A 128 -14.23 -15.04 0.93
C GLU A 128 -15.17 -14.04 0.22
N HIS A 129 -15.08 -13.95 -1.12
CA HIS A 129 -15.88 -13.04 -1.96
C HIS A 129 -15.76 -11.56 -1.54
N LEU A 130 -14.53 -11.12 -1.25
CA LEU A 130 -14.20 -9.74 -0.83
C LEU A 130 -13.88 -8.79 -2.01
#